data_AF-A0A1Y3C454-F1
#
_entry.id   AF-A0A1Y3C454-F1
#
_cell.length_a   1.000
_cell.length_b   1.000
_cell.length_c   1.000
_cell.angle_alpha   90.00
_cell.angle_beta   90.00
_cell.angle_gamma   90.00
#
_symmetry.space_group_name_H-M   'P 1'
#
loop_
_entity.id
_entity.type
_entity.pdbx_description
1 polymer ?
#
loop_
_entity_poly.entity_id
_entity_poly.type
_entity_poly.pdbx_seq_one_letter_code
_entity_poly.pdbx_strand_id
1 'polypeptide(L)' 'MRKSDLSKTYRVRGEFTDKIKSLSLDFIIETKERIEEADIVNALLYKHLNELKAKDVTKYIEEIKKAD' A
#
# COMPACT_ATOMS: atom_id res chain seq x y z
N MET A 1 -27.83 1.99 -1.42
CA MET A 1 -26.66 2.64 -2.04
C MET A 1 -25.93 1.58 -2.86
N ARG A 2 -25.92 1.68 -4.19
CA ARG A 2 -25.02 0.83 -5.00
C ARG A 2 -23.60 1.25 -4.61
N LYS A 3 -22.78 0.33 -4.08
CA LYS A 3 -21.34 0.53 -3.91
C LYS A 3 -20.71 0.56 -5.31
N SER A 4 -21.01 1.60 -6.09
CA SER A 4 -20.40 1.84 -7.38
C SER A 4 -18.96 2.29 -7.14
N ASP A 5 -18.01 1.43 -7.49
CA ASP A 5 -16.64 1.75 -7.94
C ASP A 5 -16.00 3.00 -7.34
N LEU A 6 -15.64 2.96 -6.06
CA LEU A 6 -14.76 3.97 -5.49
C LEU A 6 -13.29 3.53 -5.62
N SER A 7 -12.86 3.25 -6.85
CA SER A 7 -11.42 3.19 -7.14
C SER A 7 -10.90 4.63 -7.23
N LYS A 8 -9.88 4.93 -6.42
CA LYS A 8 -9.14 6.19 -6.50
C LYS A 8 -7.69 5.87 -6.81
N THR A 9 -7.16 6.53 -7.83
CA THR A 9 -5.74 6.40 -8.17
C THR A 9 -4.92 7.30 -7.26
N TYR A 10 -4.03 6.70 -6.47
CA TYR A 10 -3.05 7.41 -5.67
C TYR A 10 -1.66 7.23 -6.30
N ARG A 11 -0.83 8.27 -6.20
CA ARG A 11 0.57 8.17 -6.60
C ARG A 11 1.34 7.45 -5.50
N VAL A 12 1.91 6.30 -5.84
CA VAL A 12 2.81 5.54 -4.99
C VAL A 12 4.24 5.74 -5.51
N ARG A 13 5.22 5.88 -4.62
CA ARG A 13 6.63 5.99 -5.01
C ARG A 13 7.14 4.68 -5.61
N GLY A 14 8.17 4.77 -6.46
CA GLY A 14 8.75 3.63 -7.17
C GLY A 14 9.21 2.53 -6.22
N GLU A 15 9.94 2.89 -5.17
CA GLU A 15 10.43 1.95 -4.15
C GLU A 15 9.33 1.09 -3.52
N PHE A 16 8.16 1.68 -3.25
CA PHE A 16 7.04 0.95 -2.67
C PHE A 16 6.35 0.10 -3.73
N THR A 17 6.25 0.60 -4.96
CA THR A 17 5.64 -0.13 -6.07
C THR A 17 6.42 -1.39 -6.39
N ASP A 18 7.75 -1.30 -6.48
CA ASP A 18 8.61 -2.44 -6.76
C ASP A 18 8.57 -3.47 -5.62
N LYS A 19 8.50 -2.99 -4.37
CA LYS A 19 8.33 -3.87 -3.21
C LYS A 19 6.98 -4.57 -3.19
N ILE A 20 5.89 -3.86 -3.51
CA ILE A 20 4.54 -4.45 -3.60
C ILE A 20 4.50 -5.55 -4.68
N LYS A 21 5.13 -5.31 -5.84
CA LYS A 21 5.25 -6.32 -6.91
C LYS A 21 6.00 -7.56 -6.45
N SER A 22 7.16 -7.39 -5.79
CA SER A 22 7.91 -8.52 -5.25
C SER A 22 7.09 -9.33 -4.25
N LEU A 23 6.43 -8.64 -3.31
CA LEU A 23 5.60 -9.30 -2.29
C LEU A 23 4.42 -10.07 -2.90
N SER A 24 3.81 -9.55 -3.98
CA SER A 24 2.76 -10.29 -4.69
C SER A 24 3.26 -11.62 -5.21
N LEU A 25 4.44 -11.64 -5.84
CA LEU A 25 5.04 -12.89 -6.33
C LEU A 25 5.40 -13.83 -5.18
N ASP A 26 6.03 -13.31 -4.12
CA ASP A 26 6.46 -14.11 -2.96
C ASP A 26 5.26 -14.76 -2.28
N PHE A 27 4.18 -14.01 -2.08
CA PHE A 27 2.98 -14.52 -1.42
C PHE A 27 2.22 -15.53 -2.30
N ILE A 28 2.24 -15.37 -3.63
CA ILE A 28 1.69 -16.39 -4.53
C ILE A 28 2.43 -17.72 -4.36
N ILE A 29 3.76 -17.68 -4.24
CA ILE A 29 4.57 -18.89 -4.03
C ILE A 29 4.28 -19.51 -2.67
N GLU A 30 4.19 -18.70 -1.62
CA GLU A 30 3.95 -19.14 -0.25
C GLU A 30 2.56 -19.75 -0.07
N THR A 31 1.53 -19.05 -0.54
CA THR A 31 0.12 -19.44 -0.32
C THR A 31 -0.42 -20.39 -1.38
N LYS A 32 0.24 -20.47 -2.55
CA LYS A 32 -0.25 -21.15 -3.76
C LYS A 32 -1.57 -20.58 -4.29
N GLU A 33 -1.91 -19.37 -3.89
CA GLU A 33 -3.11 -18.65 -4.34
C GLU A 33 -2.71 -17.38 -5.09
N ARG A 34 -3.57 -16.93 -6.00
CA ARG A 34 -3.35 -15.66 -6.70
C ARG A 34 -3.62 -14.50 -5.75
N ILE A 35 -2.61 -13.67 -5.50
CA ILE A 35 -2.69 -12.48 -4.67
C ILE A 35 -2.34 -11.26 -5.53
N GLU A 36 -3.27 -10.32 -5.66
CA GLU A 36 -3.07 -9.14 -6.50
C GLU A 36 -2.35 -8.02 -5.73
N GLU A 37 -1.66 -7.13 -6.44
CA GLU A 37 -1.03 -5.95 -5.83
C GLU A 37 -2.04 -5.10 -5.03
N ALA A 38 -3.29 -5.04 -5.51
CA ALA A 38 -4.38 -4.37 -4.83
C ALA A 38 -4.70 -4.99 -3.47
N ASP A 39 -4.63 -6.32 -3.35
CA ASP A 39 -4.87 -7.01 -2.08
C ASP A 39 -3.81 -6.65 -1.04
N ILE A 40 -2.55 -6.55 -1.47
CA ILE A 40 -1.44 -6.15 -0.61
C ILE A 40 -1.62 -4.72 -0.11
N VAL A 41 -1.95 -3.78 -1.01
CA VAL A 41 -2.19 -2.38 -0.62
C VAL A 41 -3.36 -2.29 0.36
N ASN A 42 -4.46 -3.00 0.10
CA ASN A 42 -5.62 -3.00 0.99
C ASN A 42 -5.31 -3.66 2.33
N ALA A 43 -4.51 -4.72 2.36
CA ALA A 43 -4.07 -5.36 3.60
C ALA A 43 -3.19 -4.43 4.46
N LEU A 44 -2.28 -3.66 3.83
CA LEU A 44 -1.48 -2.64 4.51
C LEU A 44 -2.35 -1.55 5.12
N LEU A 45 -3.33 -1.05 4.37
CA LEU A 45 -4.29 -0.07 4.86
C LEU A 45 -5.11 -0.66 6.01
N TYR A 46 -5.66 -1.86 5.85
CA TYR A 46 -6.44 -2.52 6.90
C TYR A 46 -5.66 -2.68 8.20
N LYS A 47 -4.38 -3.04 8.11
CA LYS A 47 -3.50 -3.28 9.26
C LYS A 47 -3.12 -1.99 10.00
N HIS A 48 -2.89 -0.89 9.28
CA HIS A 48 -2.23 0.29 9.85
C HIS A 48 -3.06 1.58 9.83
N LEU A 49 -4.12 1.67 9.03
CA LEU A 49 -4.88 2.93 8.87
C LEU A 49 -5.52 3.41 10.18
N ASN A 50 -6.00 2.49 11.01
CA ASN A 50 -6.62 2.81 12.30
C ASN A 50 -5.61 3.32 13.34
N GLU A 51 -4.33 3.01 13.16
CA GLU A 51 -3.25 3.38 14.08
C GLU A 51 -2.46 4.60 13.59
N LEU A 52 -2.69 5.03 12.35
CA LEU A 52 -1.96 6.11 11.70
C LEU A 52 -2.24 7.45 12.39
N LYS A 53 -1.19 8.09 12.91
CA LYS A 53 -1.28 9.43 13.53
C LYS A 53 -0.75 10.48 12.59
N ALA A 54 -1.21 11.73 12.79
CA ALA A 54 -0.73 12.87 12.00
C ALA A 54 0.81 13.01 12.03
N LYS A 55 1.44 12.72 13.17
CA LYS A 55 2.90 12.76 13.33
C LYS A 55 3.62 11.78 12.40
N ASP A 56 3.06 10.60 12.15
CA ASP A 56 3.66 9.59 11.28
C ASP A 56 3.67 10.08 9.82
N VAL A 57 2.59 10.73 9.41
CA VAL A 57 2.47 11.34 8.07
C VAL A 57 3.44 12.51 7.92
N THR A 58 3.53 13.40 8.93
CA THR A 58 4.47 14.53 8.90
C THR A 58 5.92 14.04 8.82
N LYS A 59 6.28 13.02 9.60
CA LYS A 59 7.61 12.41 9.58
C LYS A 59 7.93 11.83 8.20
N TYR A 60 7.01 11.08 7.60
CA TYR A 60 7.18 10.58 6.22
C TYR A 60 7.39 11.73 5.22
N ILE A 61 6.64 12.82 5.34
CA ILE A 61 6.80 13.98 4.46
C ILE A 61 8.19 14.61 4.62
N GLU A 62 8.69 14.72 5.84
CA GLU A 62 9.98 15.35 6.11
C GLU A 62 11.16 14.47 5.70
N GLU A 63 11.14 13.19 6.06
CA GLU A 63 12.27 12.29 5.85
C GLU A 63 12.33 11.72 4.43
N ILE A 64 11.16 11.46 3.82
CA ILE A 64 11.09 10.76 2.54
C ILE A 64 10.62 11.71 1.44
N LYS A 65 9.57 12.52 1.70
CA LYS A 65 8.99 13.37 0.64
C LYS A 65 9.84 14.59 0.29
N LYS A 66 10.50 15.22 1.27
CA LYS A 66 11.35 16.40 1.08
C LYS A 66 12.83 16.10 0.84
N ALA A 67 13.26 14.86 1.07
CA ALA A 67 14.63 14.42 0.81
C ALA A 67 14.89 14.05 -0.66
N ASP A 68 13.82 13.87 -1.44
CA ASP A 68 13.80 13.90 -2.92
C ASP A 68 13.56 15.32 -3.43
#